data_AF-A0A7H8L0D9-F1
#
_entry.id   AF-A0A7H8L0D9-F1
#
_cell.length_a   1.000
_cell.length_b   1.000
_cell.length_c   1.000
_cell.angle_alpha   90.00
_cell.angle_beta   90.00
_cell.angle_gamma   90.00
#
_symmetry.space_group_name_H-M   'P 1'
#
loop_
_entity.id
_entity.type
_entity.pdbx_description
1 polymer ?
#
loop_
_entity_poly.entity_id
_entity_poly.type
_entity_poly.pdbx_seq_one_letter_code
_entity_poly.pdbx_strand_id
1 'polypeptide(L)'
;MIDHRPARAALLARALLPARPASAPPPVRGRRVRGRRAWGWGAGWLGCAGWAGLFPLLSPLGPHRTWGALAAVGYLLAAAVALLPGAGGPGRSGWVALGGAGLLPLGLLVATGSGQSEVGVLARAGGLLLAHGSPYLDAPAGPGEVTPYLPGMALFGLPHALLRTLLPAGGPVADPRLWCAAAFLAALWAARRVRPAPAARVGMVALLASPPVALALAVSGWTCR
;
A
#
# COMPACT_ATOMS: atom_id res chain seq x y z
N MET A 1 -72.71 -14.75 3.28
CA MET A 1 -72.25 -13.35 3.22
C MET A 1 -71.29 -13.12 4.38
N ILE A 2 -69.99 -13.26 4.07
CA ILE A 2 -68.75 -12.83 4.75
C ILE A 2 -68.72 -12.79 6.29
N ASP A 3 -68.03 -13.78 6.86
CA ASP A 3 -67.68 -13.94 8.27
C ASP A 3 -66.50 -13.02 8.66
N HIS A 4 -66.72 -12.05 9.55
CA HIS A 4 -65.74 -11.05 10.00
C HIS A 4 -64.95 -11.46 11.27
N ARG A 5 -64.88 -12.75 11.62
CA ARG A 5 -64.26 -13.22 12.87
C ARG A 5 -62.74 -13.47 12.93
N PRO A 6 -61.85 -13.21 11.93
CA PRO A 6 -60.42 -13.48 12.14
C PRO A 6 -59.64 -12.33 12.80
N ALA A 7 -60.15 -11.08 12.81
CA ALA A 7 -59.35 -9.91 13.21
C ALA A 7 -59.18 -9.74 14.74
N ARG A 8 -60.16 -10.17 15.55
CA ARG A 8 -60.10 -10.00 17.01
C ARG A 8 -59.18 -11.01 17.71
N ALA A 9 -59.04 -12.22 17.16
CA ALA A 9 -58.14 -13.24 17.69
C ALA A 9 -56.65 -12.84 17.51
N ALA A 10 -56.32 -12.23 16.37
CA ALA A 10 -54.96 -11.77 16.08
C ALA A 10 -54.52 -10.57 16.97
N LEU A 11 -55.47 -9.72 17.37
CA LEU A 11 -55.22 -8.58 18.26
C LEU A 11 -55.02 -9.01 19.72
N LEU A 12 -55.79 -10.00 20.20
CA LEU A 12 -55.59 -10.58 21.53
C LEU A 12 -54.29 -11.39 21.62
N ALA A 13 -53.89 -12.09 20.56
CA ALA A 13 -52.62 -12.80 20.51
C ALA A 13 -51.39 -11.85 20.57
N ARG A 14 -51.49 -10.62 20.05
CA ARG A 14 -50.44 -9.60 20.17
C ARG A 14 -50.37 -8.95 21.56
N ALA A 15 -51.47 -8.91 22.30
CA ALA A 15 -51.53 -8.34 23.64
C ALA A 15 -50.93 -9.27 24.72
N LEU A 16 -50.82 -10.57 24.43
CA LEU A 16 -50.27 -11.58 25.36
C LEU A 16 -48.82 -11.98 25.05
N LEU A 17 -48.18 -11.34 24.06
CA LEU A 17 -46.75 -11.54 23.84
C LEU A 17 -45.99 -10.87 25.00
N PRO A 18 -45.17 -11.62 25.76
CA PRO A 18 -44.33 -11.02 26.80
C PRO A 18 -43.50 -9.91 26.18
N ALA A 19 -43.46 -8.76 26.86
CA ALA A 19 -42.63 -7.63 26.45
C ALA A 19 -41.24 -8.16 26.11
N ARG A 20 -40.77 -7.91 24.87
CA ARG A 20 -39.41 -8.26 24.46
C ARG A 20 -38.47 -7.75 25.55
N PRO A 21 -37.69 -8.61 26.23
CA PRO A 21 -36.76 -8.14 27.23
C PRO A 21 -35.89 -7.06 26.60
N ALA A 22 -35.80 -5.90 27.26
CA ALA A 22 -34.94 -4.81 26.82
C ALA A 22 -33.59 -5.41 26.45
N SER A 23 -33.18 -5.20 25.19
CA SER A 23 -31.93 -5.74 24.66
C SER A 23 -30.82 -5.50 25.67
N ALA A 24 -30.25 -6.57 26.22
CA ALA A 24 -29.20 -6.49 27.21
C ALA A 24 -28.09 -5.54 26.70
N PRO A 25 -27.58 -4.62 27.54
CA PRO A 25 -26.51 -3.72 27.11
C PRO A 25 -25.36 -4.57 26.57
N PRO A 26 -24.73 -4.16 25.45
CA PRO A 26 -23.71 -4.96 24.80
C PRO A 26 -22.59 -5.30 25.81
N PRO A 27 -22.03 -6.53 25.77
CA PRO A 27 -21.09 -6.98 26.78
C PRO A 27 -19.87 -6.05 26.85
N VAL A 28 -19.65 -5.45 28.02
CA VAL A 28 -18.53 -4.52 28.33
C VAL A 28 -17.16 -5.10 27.93
N ARG A 29 -17.03 -6.44 27.96
CA ARG A 29 -15.84 -7.20 27.57
C ARG A 29 -15.44 -6.98 26.11
N GLY A 30 -16.41 -6.89 25.18
CA GLY A 30 -16.17 -6.65 23.76
C GLY A 30 -15.62 -5.24 23.47
N ARG A 31 -16.06 -4.25 24.24
CA ARG A 31 -15.61 -2.85 24.11
C ARG A 31 -14.15 -2.67 24.55
N ARG A 32 -13.73 -3.34 25.64
CA ARG A 32 -12.35 -3.29 26.13
C ARG A 32 -11.35 -3.97 25.16
N VAL A 33 -11.72 -5.11 24.58
CA VAL A 33 -10.85 -5.82 23.60
C VAL A 33 -10.70 -5.00 22.32
N ARG A 34 -11.78 -4.38 21.83
CA ARG A 34 -11.75 -3.49 20.65
C ARG A 34 -10.88 -2.26 20.93
N GLY A 35 -10.98 -1.66 22.12
CA GLY A 35 -10.13 -0.56 22.56
C GLY A 35 -8.65 -0.93 22.57
N ARG A 36 -8.26 -2.03 23.24
CA ARG A 36 -6.86 -2.49 23.28
C ARG A 36 -6.26 -2.72 21.89
N ARG A 37 -7.03 -3.30 20.96
CA ARG A 37 -6.59 -3.48 19.57
C ARG A 37 -6.43 -2.14 18.85
N ALA A 38 -7.39 -1.22 18.96
CA ALA A 38 -7.29 0.10 18.36
C ALA A 38 -6.03 0.86 18.81
N TRP A 39 -5.74 0.82 20.12
CA TRP A 39 -4.51 1.39 20.69
C TRP A 39 -3.24 0.72 20.16
N GLY A 40 -3.20 -0.60 20.04
CA GLY A 40 -2.05 -1.31 19.47
C GLY A 40 -1.77 -0.92 18.01
N TRP A 41 -2.82 -0.79 17.19
CA TRP A 41 -2.68 -0.30 15.81
C TRP A 41 -2.26 1.17 15.75
N GLY A 42 -2.85 2.03 16.58
CA GLY A 42 -2.46 3.43 16.69
C GLY A 42 -0.97 3.59 17.06
N ALA A 43 -0.51 2.86 18.07
CA ALA A 43 0.88 2.85 18.49
C ALA A 43 1.83 2.34 17.39
N GLY A 44 1.44 1.28 16.66
CA GLY A 44 2.20 0.79 15.52
C GLY A 44 2.38 1.84 14.43
N TRP A 45 1.32 2.56 14.09
CA TRP A 45 1.38 3.65 13.11
C TRP A 45 2.21 4.84 13.61
N LEU A 46 2.12 5.20 14.89
CA LEU A 46 2.99 6.24 15.48
C LEU A 46 4.47 5.86 15.40
N GLY A 47 4.81 4.59 15.66
CA GLY A 47 6.17 4.09 15.47
C GLY A 47 6.64 4.21 14.01
N CYS A 48 5.77 3.88 13.05
CA CYS A 48 6.04 4.05 11.62
C CYS A 48 6.23 5.54 11.26
N ALA A 49 5.42 6.43 11.82
CA ALA A 49 5.53 7.87 11.61
C ALA A 49 6.86 8.43 12.11
N GLY A 50 7.27 8.02 13.31
CA GLY A 50 8.56 8.40 13.89
C GLY A 50 9.73 7.93 13.02
N TRP A 51 9.70 6.66 12.58
CA TRP A 51 10.74 6.11 11.71
C TRP A 51 10.82 6.83 10.36
N ALA A 52 9.68 7.05 9.69
CA ALA A 52 9.63 7.77 8.43
C ALA A 52 10.09 9.23 8.57
N GLY A 53 9.76 9.86 9.70
CA GLY A 53 10.17 11.23 10.05
C GLY A 53 11.68 11.40 10.22
N LEU A 54 12.47 10.33 10.39
CA LEU A 54 13.92 10.41 10.41
C LEU A 54 14.52 10.75 9.05
N PHE A 55 13.87 10.34 7.95
CA PHE A 55 14.41 10.56 6.60
C PHE A 55 14.54 12.03 6.19
N PRO A 56 13.54 12.91 6.38
CA PRO A 56 13.72 14.34 6.09
C PRO A 56 14.82 15.00 6.93
N LEU A 57 15.15 14.44 8.10
CA LEU A 57 16.15 14.99 9.01
C LEU A 57 17.57 14.47 8.73
N LEU A 58 17.70 13.20 8.36
CA LEU A 58 18.99 12.50 8.31
C LEU A 58 19.42 12.14 6.89
N SER A 59 18.50 12.06 5.92
CA SER A 59 18.84 11.53 4.60
C SER A 59 19.46 12.60 3.69
N PRO A 60 20.65 12.35 3.10
CA PRO A 60 21.22 13.24 2.10
C PRO A 60 20.45 13.20 0.77
N LEU A 61 19.61 12.18 0.57
CA LEU A 61 18.91 11.91 -0.68
C LEU A 61 17.53 12.61 -0.72
N GLY A 62 17.33 13.51 -1.69
CA GLY A 62 16.08 14.27 -1.85
C GLY A 62 14.80 13.42 -1.91
N PRO A 63 14.77 12.32 -2.68
CA PRO A 63 13.62 11.43 -2.74
C PRO A 63 13.26 10.75 -1.42
N HIS A 64 14.27 10.38 -0.63
CA HIS A 64 14.09 9.84 0.71
C HIS A 64 13.46 10.86 1.66
N ARG A 65 13.91 12.12 1.61
CA ARG A 65 13.31 13.22 2.40
C ARG A 65 11.86 13.45 2.02
N THR A 66 11.58 13.50 0.71
CA THR A 66 10.22 13.72 0.17
C THR A 66 9.28 12.59 0.58
N TRP A 67 9.72 11.33 0.42
CA TRP A 67 8.97 10.17 0.89
C TRP A 67 8.72 10.23 2.40
N GLY A 68 9.77 10.48 3.19
CA GLY A 68 9.68 10.45 4.64
C GLY A 68 8.73 11.51 5.21
N ALA A 69 8.71 12.71 4.63
CA ALA A 69 7.78 13.77 5.01
C ALA A 69 6.31 13.36 4.75
N LEU A 70 6.01 12.85 3.56
CA LEU A 70 4.66 12.40 3.20
C LEU A 70 4.24 11.17 4.02
N ALA A 71 5.13 10.19 4.16
CA ALA A 71 4.88 8.96 4.90
C ALA A 71 4.63 9.24 6.39
N ALA A 72 5.41 10.15 7.01
CA ALA A 72 5.19 10.55 8.40
C ALA A 72 3.77 11.11 8.60
N VAL A 73 3.34 12.03 7.74
CA VAL A 73 1.96 12.56 7.77
C VAL A 73 0.93 11.45 7.54
N GLY A 74 1.14 10.59 6.55
CA GLY A 74 0.26 9.46 6.25
C GLY A 74 0.07 8.51 7.44
N TYR A 75 1.16 8.17 8.14
CA TYR A 75 1.12 7.33 9.32
C TYR A 75 0.48 8.01 10.54
N LEU A 76 0.68 9.33 10.73
CA LEU A 76 -0.03 10.08 11.77
C LEU A 76 -1.55 10.08 11.53
N LEU A 77 -1.98 10.28 10.29
CA LEU A 77 -3.39 10.18 9.91
C LEU A 77 -3.93 8.74 10.12
N ALA A 78 -3.15 7.72 9.77
CA ALA A 78 -3.52 6.34 10.04
C ALA A 78 -3.66 6.03 11.54
N ALA A 79 -2.78 6.59 12.38
CA ALA A 79 -2.87 6.49 13.83
C ALA A 79 -4.16 7.13 14.35
N ALA A 80 -4.48 8.35 13.89
CA ALA A 80 -5.73 9.02 14.24
C ALA A 80 -6.95 8.16 13.84
N VAL A 81 -6.98 7.65 12.62
CA VAL A 81 -8.07 6.79 12.12
C VAL A 81 -8.19 5.47 12.88
N ALA A 82 -7.07 4.91 13.37
CA ALA A 82 -7.12 3.71 14.21
C ALA A 82 -7.83 3.95 15.55
N LEU A 83 -7.76 5.18 16.07
CA LEU A 83 -8.31 5.58 17.37
C LEU A 83 -9.75 6.13 17.29
N LEU A 84 -10.25 6.48 16.09
CA LEU A 84 -11.60 7.04 15.92
C LEU A 84 -12.71 6.07 16.36
N PRO A 85 -13.63 6.48 17.25
CA PRO A 85 -14.78 5.66 17.64
C PRO A 85 -15.75 5.44 16.47
N GLY A 86 -16.26 4.22 16.30
CA GLY A 86 -17.34 3.89 15.34
C GLY A 86 -16.93 3.86 13.87
N ALA A 87 -16.11 4.82 13.42
CA ALA A 87 -15.57 4.92 12.06
C ALA A 87 -14.12 4.42 11.92
N GLY A 88 -13.42 4.18 13.03
CA GLY A 88 -12.05 3.67 13.05
C GLY A 88 -11.97 2.14 13.04
N GLY A 89 -10.85 1.64 12.54
CA GLY A 89 -10.54 0.21 12.52
C GLY A 89 -9.25 -0.11 11.75
N PRO A 90 -8.65 -1.28 12.00
CA PRO A 90 -7.33 -1.62 11.47
C PRO A 90 -7.28 -1.72 9.94
N GLY A 91 -8.40 -2.08 9.30
CA GLY A 91 -8.50 -2.06 7.84
C GLY A 91 -8.46 -0.65 7.27
N ARG A 92 -9.24 0.29 7.83
CA ARG A 92 -9.29 1.68 7.36
C ARG A 92 -7.97 2.41 7.62
N SER A 93 -7.40 2.26 8.82
CA SER A 93 -6.09 2.86 9.12
C SER A 93 -4.98 2.29 8.24
N GLY A 94 -5.01 0.99 7.94
CA GLY A 94 -4.10 0.38 6.98
C GLY A 94 -4.20 0.99 5.58
N TRP A 95 -5.40 1.25 5.07
CA TRP A 95 -5.57 1.89 3.76
C TRP A 95 -5.09 3.34 3.75
N VAL A 96 -5.33 4.08 4.84
CA VAL A 96 -4.80 5.45 5.00
C VAL A 96 -3.27 5.44 5.01
N ALA A 97 -2.65 4.50 5.74
CA ALA A 97 -1.20 4.33 5.76
C ALA A 97 -0.66 3.96 4.36
N LEU A 98 -1.28 3.01 3.66
CA LEU A 98 -0.88 2.62 2.31
C LEU A 98 -1.02 3.80 1.32
N GLY A 99 -2.09 4.57 1.43
CA GLY A 99 -2.30 5.77 0.63
C GLY A 99 -1.22 6.82 0.87
N GLY A 100 -0.98 7.20 2.12
CA GLY A 100 -0.06 8.28 2.48
C GLY A 100 1.43 7.93 2.42
N ALA A 101 1.80 6.69 2.71
CA ALA A 101 3.21 6.26 2.73
C ALA A 101 3.64 5.48 1.48
N GLY A 102 2.69 4.88 0.75
CA GLY A 102 2.97 4.09 -0.46
C GLY A 102 2.54 4.81 -1.73
N LEU A 103 1.23 4.91 -1.95
CA LEU A 103 0.66 5.35 -3.23
C LEU A 103 0.92 6.82 -3.55
N LEU A 104 0.71 7.71 -2.59
CA LEU A 104 0.91 9.16 -2.78
C LEU A 104 2.39 9.49 -3.05
N PRO A 105 3.37 9.03 -2.25
CA PRO A 105 4.78 9.25 -2.56
C PRO A 105 5.21 8.62 -3.89
N LEU A 106 4.76 7.39 -4.19
CA LEU A 106 5.04 6.73 -5.46
C LEU A 106 4.54 7.56 -6.64
N GLY A 107 3.27 7.98 -6.62
CA GLY A 107 2.68 8.78 -7.68
C GLY A 107 3.40 10.11 -7.87
N LEU A 108 3.73 10.81 -6.78
CA LEU A 108 4.49 12.06 -6.83
C LEU A 108 5.87 11.86 -7.45
N LEU A 109 6.63 10.88 -6.95
CA LEU A 109 8.01 10.64 -7.40
C LEU A 109 8.07 10.10 -8.84
N VAL A 110 7.07 9.36 -9.29
CA VAL A 110 6.93 8.99 -10.70
C VAL A 110 6.59 10.21 -11.55
N ALA A 111 5.65 11.04 -11.12
CA ALA A 111 5.24 12.24 -11.85
C ALA A 111 6.37 13.29 -11.96
N THR A 112 7.23 13.40 -10.95
CA THR A 112 8.38 14.32 -10.95
C THR A 112 9.67 13.68 -11.47
N GLY A 113 9.64 12.41 -11.91
CA GLY A 113 10.83 11.68 -12.36
C GLY A 113 11.95 11.64 -11.31
N SER A 114 11.59 11.49 -10.03
CA SER A 114 12.52 11.59 -8.88
C SER A 114 12.67 10.29 -8.10
N GLY A 115 13.86 10.05 -7.52
CA GLY A 115 14.22 8.80 -6.82
C GLY A 115 15.70 8.40 -7.03
N GLN A 116 16.03 7.13 -6.79
CA GLN A 116 17.40 6.60 -6.72
C GLN A 116 17.91 5.91 -8.01
N SER A 117 19.24 5.83 -8.19
CA SER A 117 19.91 5.40 -9.43
C SER A 117 19.45 4.03 -9.98
N GLU A 118 18.92 3.14 -9.14
CA GLU A 118 18.49 1.80 -9.49
C GLU A 118 17.46 1.78 -10.64
N VAL A 119 16.57 2.76 -10.70
CA VAL A 119 15.56 2.80 -11.79
C VAL A 119 16.15 3.22 -13.12
N GLY A 120 17.14 4.11 -13.11
CA GLY A 120 17.88 4.46 -14.32
C GLY A 120 18.68 3.26 -14.84
N VAL A 121 19.28 2.50 -13.91
CA VAL A 121 19.96 1.24 -14.23
C VAL A 121 18.99 0.24 -14.86
N LEU A 122 17.79 0.04 -14.28
CA LEU A 122 16.79 -0.87 -14.84
C LEU A 122 16.34 -0.43 -16.24
N ALA A 123 15.99 0.85 -16.41
CA ALA A 123 15.58 1.40 -17.70
C ALA A 123 16.66 1.22 -18.78
N ARG A 124 17.92 1.52 -18.44
CA ARG A 124 19.06 1.31 -19.33
C ARG A 124 19.27 -0.18 -19.64
N ALA A 125 19.26 -1.04 -18.62
CA ALA A 125 19.44 -2.47 -18.78
C ALA A 125 18.38 -3.09 -19.71
N GLY A 126 17.13 -2.65 -19.61
CA GLY A 126 16.07 -3.05 -20.54
C GLY A 126 16.33 -2.58 -21.97
N GLY A 127 16.81 -1.35 -22.15
CA GLY A 127 17.21 -0.83 -23.46
C GLY A 127 18.38 -1.61 -24.08
N LEU A 128 19.41 -1.90 -23.29
CA LEU A 128 20.55 -2.69 -23.73
C LEU A 128 20.14 -4.12 -24.09
N LEU A 129 19.25 -4.73 -23.30
CA LEU A 129 18.73 -6.07 -23.56
C LEU A 129 18.00 -6.13 -24.91
N LEU A 130 17.18 -5.13 -25.24
CA LEU A 130 16.50 -5.06 -26.53
C LEU A 130 17.44 -4.79 -27.70
N ALA A 131 18.45 -3.93 -27.50
CA ALA A 131 19.34 -3.51 -28.58
C ALA A 131 20.46 -4.53 -28.88
N HIS A 132 20.99 -5.20 -27.84
CA HIS A 132 22.21 -6.01 -27.94
C HIS A 132 22.04 -7.44 -27.42
N GLY A 133 20.88 -7.81 -26.89
CA GLY A 133 20.66 -9.12 -26.28
C GLY A 133 21.35 -9.30 -24.91
N SER A 134 21.97 -8.24 -24.37
CA SER A 134 22.65 -8.23 -23.07
C SER A 134 22.22 -7.00 -22.27
N PRO A 135 21.93 -7.10 -20.96
CA PRO A 135 21.62 -5.94 -20.12
C PRO A 135 22.86 -5.18 -19.61
N TYR A 136 24.05 -5.60 -20.07
CA TYR A 136 25.34 -5.09 -19.63
C TYR A 136 26.06 -4.35 -20.76
N LEU A 137 26.84 -3.34 -20.40
CA LEU A 137 27.83 -2.72 -21.28
C LEU A 137 29.13 -3.53 -21.20
N ASP A 138 29.82 -3.68 -22.33
CA ASP A 138 31.09 -4.41 -22.39
C ASP A 138 32.22 -3.65 -21.68
N ALA A 139 32.19 -2.32 -21.73
CA ALA A 139 33.21 -1.45 -21.12
C ALA A 139 32.53 -0.23 -20.44
N PRO A 140 32.04 -0.37 -19.19
CA PRO A 140 31.44 0.75 -18.47
C PRO A 140 32.50 1.79 -18.09
N ALA A 141 32.25 3.07 -18.39
CA ALA A 141 33.18 4.17 -18.12
C ALA A 141 33.19 4.62 -16.65
N GLY A 142 32.24 4.16 -15.84
CA GLY A 142 32.19 4.45 -14.42
C GLY A 142 31.05 3.79 -13.66
N PRO A 143 30.93 4.02 -12.34
CA PRO A 143 29.96 3.35 -11.48
C PRO A 143 28.50 3.55 -11.89
N GLY A 144 28.16 4.67 -12.53
CA GLY A 144 26.80 4.95 -13.00
C GLY A 144 26.35 4.07 -14.17
N GLU A 145 27.29 3.46 -14.89
CA GLU A 145 27.04 2.62 -16.06
C GLU A 145 27.02 1.13 -15.75
N VAL A 146 27.55 0.74 -14.59
CA VAL A 146 27.49 -0.64 -14.10
C VAL A 146 26.03 -1.02 -13.84
N THR A 147 25.66 -2.23 -14.26
CA THR A 147 24.38 -2.87 -13.92
C THR A 147 24.66 -3.92 -12.84
N PRO A 148 24.51 -3.60 -11.54
CA PRO A 148 24.90 -4.50 -10.44
C PRO A 148 23.84 -5.59 -10.14
N TYR A 149 22.98 -5.90 -11.11
CA TYR A 149 21.86 -6.81 -10.94
C TYR A 149 22.00 -8.06 -11.81
N LEU A 150 21.33 -9.12 -11.38
CA LEU A 150 21.14 -10.31 -12.21
C LEU A 150 20.35 -9.94 -13.49
N PRO A 151 20.59 -10.66 -14.61
CA PRO A 151 19.98 -10.33 -15.89
C PRO A 151 18.45 -10.25 -15.84
N GLY A 152 17.81 -11.07 -15.01
CA GLY A 152 16.35 -11.08 -14.85
C GLY A 152 15.76 -9.75 -14.38
N MET A 153 16.51 -8.92 -13.66
CA MET A 153 16.03 -7.59 -13.24
C MET A 153 15.85 -6.65 -14.43
N ALA A 154 16.61 -6.83 -15.53
CA ALA A 154 16.47 -6.01 -16.74
C ALA A 154 15.09 -6.13 -17.39
N LEU A 155 14.34 -7.22 -17.12
CA LEU A 155 12.98 -7.40 -17.59
C LEU A 155 12.04 -6.28 -17.10
N PHE A 156 12.30 -5.72 -15.91
CA PHE A 156 11.51 -4.59 -15.38
C PHE A 156 11.79 -3.27 -16.09
N GLY A 157 12.88 -3.18 -16.87
CA GLY A 157 13.21 -2.06 -17.73
C GLY A 157 12.65 -2.17 -19.15
N LEU A 158 12.23 -3.36 -19.59
CA LEU A 158 11.67 -3.56 -20.94
C LEU A 158 10.44 -2.68 -21.23
N PRO A 159 9.49 -2.51 -20.29
CA PRO A 159 8.37 -1.61 -20.51
C PRO A 159 8.82 -0.18 -20.80
N HIS A 160 9.85 0.30 -20.09
CA HIS A 160 10.43 1.61 -20.36
C HIS A 160 10.93 1.71 -21.79
N ALA A 161 11.70 0.72 -22.24
CA ALA A 161 12.31 0.70 -23.55
C ALA A 161 11.28 0.55 -24.69
N LEU A 162 10.24 -0.26 -24.51
CA LEU A 162 9.18 -0.49 -25.50
C LEU A 162 8.17 0.66 -25.55
N LEU A 163 7.73 1.20 -24.42
CA LEU A 163 6.73 2.26 -24.40
C LEU A 163 7.29 3.58 -24.91
N ARG A 164 8.60 3.81 -24.80
CA ARG A 164 9.27 4.97 -25.42
C ARG A 164 9.26 4.92 -26.94
N THR A 165 9.31 3.73 -27.55
CA THR A 165 9.25 3.60 -29.02
C THR A 165 7.82 3.72 -29.55
N LEU A 166 6.83 3.30 -28.75
CA LEU A 166 5.41 3.29 -29.13
C LEU A 166 4.64 4.57 -28.78
N LEU A 167 5.02 5.26 -27.68
CA LEU A 167 4.42 6.52 -27.26
C LEU A 167 5.52 7.59 -27.11
N PRO A 168 5.53 8.65 -27.94
CA PRO A 168 6.53 9.72 -27.88
C PRO A 168 6.64 10.41 -26.51
N ALA A 169 5.59 10.34 -25.69
CA ALA A 169 5.55 10.91 -24.36
C ALA A 169 5.96 9.94 -23.23
N GLY A 170 6.31 8.68 -23.52
CA GLY A 170 6.89 7.71 -22.57
C GLY A 170 6.29 7.80 -21.16
N GLY A 171 4.95 7.75 -21.07
CA GLY A 171 4.20 8.15 -19.89
C GLY A 171 4.56 7.38 -18.61
N PRO A 172 4.03 7.78 -17.44
CA PRO A 172 4.41 7.23 -16.13
C PRO A 172 4.29 5.69 -16.03
N VAL A 173 3.47 5.06 -16.88
CA VAL A 173 3.35 3.60 -17.00
C VAL A 173 4.64 2.90 -17.45
N ALA A 174 5.56 3.63 -18.07
CA ALA A 174 6.87 3.16 -18.50
C ALA A 174 7.91 3.15 -17.36
N ASP A 175 7.56 3.64 -16.16
CA ASP A 175 8.48 3.70 -15.02
C ASP A 175 8.74 2.28 -14.44
N PRO A 176 10.00 1.82 -14.35
CA PRO A 176 10.35 0.51 -13.79
C PRO A 176 9.77 0.22 -12.40
N ARG A 177 9.54 1.24 -11.55
CA ARG A 177 8.91 1.06 -10.23
C ARG A 177 7.55 0.38 -10.32
N LEU A 178 6.74 0.79 -11.30
CA LEU A 178 5.39 0.27 -11.44
C LEU A 178 5.40 -1.21 -11.80
N TRP A 179 6.38 -1.64 -12.58
CA TRP A 179 6.56 -3.04 -12.97
C TRP A 179 7.16 -3.88 -11.86
N CYS A 180 8.11 -3.34 -11.08
CA CYS A 180 8.56 -3.97 -9.84
C CYS A 180 7.41 -4.12 -8.83
N ALA A 181 6.61 -3.08 -8.64
CA ALA A 181 5.44 -3.10 -7.77
C ALA A 181 4.39 -4.12 -8.26
N ALA A 182 4.12 -4.17 -9.56
CA ALA A 182 3.20 -5.13 -10.17
C ALA A 182 3.68 -6.57 -9.97
N ALA A 183 4.97 -6.85 -10.19
CA ALA A 183 5.56 -8.17 -9.97
C ALA A 183 5.52 -8.58 -8.50
N PHE A 184 5.80 -7.65 -7.58
CA PHE A 184 5.68 -7.90 -6.15
C PHE A 184 4.22 -8.22 -5.74
N LEU A 185 3.25 -7.45 -6.24
CA LEU A 185 1.83 -7.70 -5.99
C LEU A 185 1.36 -9.02 -6.61
N ALA A 186 1.86 -9.38 -7.80
CA ALA A 186 1.58 -10.65 -8.45
C ALA A 186 2.14 -11.83 -7.64
N ALA A 187 3.36 -11.71 -7.11
CA ALA A 187 3.96 -12.72 -6.24
C ALA A 187 3.17 -12.88 -4.93
N LEU A 188 2.76 -11.77 -4.30
CA LEU A 188 1.90 -11.80 -3.10
C LEU A 188 0.54 -12.44 -3.39
N TRP A 189 -0.03 -12.16 -4.56
CA TRP A 189 -1.28 -12.78 -4.99
C TRP A 189 -1.12 -14.28 -5.23
N ALA A 190 -0.06 -14.71 -5.93
CA ALA A 190 0.24 -16.12 -6.17
C ALA A 190 0.48 -16.87 -4.85
N ALA A 191 1.26 -16.30 -3.93
CA ALA A 191 1.50 -16.88 -2.60
C ALA A 191 0.19 -17.10 -1.83
N ARG A 192 -0.76 -16.16 -1.94
CA ARG A 192 -2.09 -16.30 -1.33
C ARG A 192 -2.95 -17.39 -1.96
N ARG A 193 -2.82 -17.63 -3.27
CA ARG A 193 -3.52 -18.70 -3.96
C ARG A 193 -3.05 -20.07 -3.47
N VAL A 194 -1.76 -20.20 -3.18
CA VAL A 194 -1.17 -21.45 -2.67
C VAL A 194 -1.44 -21.66 -1.17
N ARG A 195 -1.51 -20.58 -0.38
CA ARG A 195 -1.78 -20.64 1.07
C ARG A 195 -2.90 -19.67 1.49
N PRO A 196 -4.17 -20.06 1.35
CA PRO A 196 -5.29 -19.20 1.73
C PRO A 196 -5.38 -19.08 3.27
N ALA A 197 -5.21 -17.86 3.80
CA ALA A 197 -5.35 -17.58 5.22
C ALA A 197 -6.56 -16.66 5.51
N PRO A 198 -7.50 -17.04 6.40
CA PRO A 198 -8.76 -16.31 6.63
C PRO A 198 -8.58 -14.88 7.20
N ALA A 199 -7.45 -14.58 7.87
CA ALA A 199 -7.18 -13.27 8.48
C ALA A 199 -6.33 -12.32 7.61
N ALA A 200 -6.08 -12.66 6.33
CA ALA A 200 -4.95 -12.10 5.59
C ALA A 200 -5.10 -10.65 5.11
N ARG A 201 -6.32 -10.11 4.91
CA ARG A 201 -6.48 -8.80 4.22
C ARG A 201 -5.87 -7.63 4.99
N VAL A 202 -6.19 -7.49 6.28
CA VAL A 202 -5.66 -6.41 7.12
C VAL A 202 -4.15 -6.55 7.27
N GLY A 203 -3.64 -7.77 7.47
CA GLY A 203 -2.19 -8.03 7.54
C GLY A 203 -1.45 -7.68 6.26
N MET A 204 -2.06 -7.90 5.09
CA MET A 204 -1.43 -7.56 3.80
C MET A 204 -1.42 -6.07 3.54
N VAL A 205 -2.51 -5.36 3.83
CA VAL A 205 -2.51 -3.89 3.73
C VAL A 205 -1.47 -3.31 4.69
N ALA A 206 -1.36 -3.86 5.91
CA ALA A 206 -0.33 -3.46 6.86
C ALA A 206 1.10 -3.79 6.38
N LEU A 207 1.32 -4.93 5.71
CA LEU A 207 2.59 -5.30 5.10
C LEU A 207 2.98 -4.32 3.98
N LEU A 208 2.06 -4.03 3.07
CA LEU A 208 2.27 -3.08 1.98
C LEU A 208 2.50 -1.66 2.50
N ALA A 209 1.81 -1.30 3.58
CA ALA A 209 1.99 -0.03 4.26
C ALA A 209 3.16 -0.04 5.25
N SER A 210 3.92 -1.13 5.41
CA SER A 210 5.07 -1.14 6.32
C SER A 210 6.17 -0.22 5.77
N PRO A 211 6.89 0.52 6.63
CA PRO A 211 7.84 1.53 6.14
C PRO A 211 8.89 1.01 5.16
N PRO A 212 9.52 -0.17 5.37
CA PRO A 212 10.51 -0.70 4.41
C PRO A 212 9.90 -1.02 3.04
N VAL A 213 8.70 -1.60 3.01
CA VAL A 213 8.02 -1.96 1.76
C VAL A 213 7.54 -0.71 1.02
N ALA A 214 6.90 0.22 1.74
CA ALA A 214 6.40 1.47 1.17
C ALA A 214 7.54 2.35 0.63
N LEU A 215 8.67 2.44 1.36
CA LEU A 215 9.88 3.12 0.92
C LEU A 215 10.46 2.49 -0.36
N ALA A 216 10.65 1.17 -0.36
CA ALA A 216 11.21 0.45 -1.51
C ALA A 216 10.36 0.62 -2.77
N LEU A 217 9.03 0.61 -2.63
CA LEU A 217 8.11 0.83 -3.75
C LEU A 217 8.18 2.26 -4.29
N ALA A 218 8.28 3.27 -3.41
CA ALA A 218 8.20 4.67 -3.82
C ALA A 218 9.53 5.25 -4.32
N VAL A 219 10.67 4.93 -3.66
CA VAL A 219 11.90 5.72 -3.80
C VAL A 219 12.96 5.12 -4.74
N SER A 220 12.89 3.82 -5.05
CA SER A 220 13.67 3.25 -6.17
C SER A 220 13.39 4.11 -7.42
N GLY A 221 14.28 4.92 -8.02
CA GLY A 221 13.75 5.93 -8.99
C GLY A 221 14.61 7.05 -9.62
N TRP A 222 15.60 6.87 -10.46
CA TRP A 222 16.56 7.93 -10.88
C TRP A 222 16.00 9.33 -11.29
N THR A 223 16.67 10.41 -10.86
CA THR A 223 16.52 11.77 -11.43
C THR A 223 17.46 12.01 -12.60
N CYS A 224 16.91 12.42 -13.76
CA CYS A 224 17.68 13.14 -14.78
C CYS A 224 18.07 14.52 -14.24
N ARG A 225 19.35 14.72 -13.92
CA ARG A 225 20.00 16.02 -14.08
C ARG A 225 21.33 15.79 -14.79
#